data_AF-A0A2H0L3Y2-F1
#
_entry.id   AF-A0A2H0L3Y2-F1
#
_cell.length_a   1.000
_cell.length_b   1.000
_cell.length_c   1.000
_cell.angle_alpha   90.00
_cell.angle_beta   90.00
_cell.angle_gamma   90.00
#
_symmetry.space_group_name_H-M   'P 1'
#
loop_
_entity.id
_entity.type
_entity.pdbx_description
1 polymer ?
#
loop_
_entity_poly.entity_id
_entity_poly.type
_entity_poly.pdbx_seq_one_letter_code
_entity_poly.pdbx_strand_id
1 'polypeptide(L)'
;MVQAYKGPHQYNDKTVGDWNSNAIGIYYCGYPSNNSLSVLYVGKGVGDAGIRGRLLDHLRDDYWPDATHFGYCVCSTAKEAEDFEASEINRLQPKYNKQGK
;
A
#
# COMPACT_ATOMS: atom_id res chain seq x y z
N MET A 1 -11.85 -11.41 -4.99
CA MET A 1 -12.67 -10.33 -4.42
C MET A 1 -11.77 -9.34 -3.71
N VAL A 2 -12.00 -8.03 -3.89
CA VAL A 2 -11.31 -6.98 -3.14
C VAL A 2 -12.02 -6.76 -1.81
N GLN A 3 -11.30 -6.89 -0.70
CA GLN A 3 -11.82 -6.63 0.66
C GLN A 3 -11.86 -5.14 0.96
N ALA A 4 -12.62 -4.77 1.99
CA ALA A 4 -12.68 -3.39 2.49
C ALA A 4 -11.30 -2.86 2.90
N TYR A 5 -11.10 -1.56 2.69
CA TYR A 5 -9.91 -0.83 3.09
C TYR A 5 -9.67 -0.92 4.60
N LYS A 6 -8.41 -1.11 4.99
CA LYS A 6 -7.95 -1.16 6.38
C LYS A 6 -6.84 -0.14 6.59
N GLY A 7 -7.01 0.73 7.58
CA GLY A 7 -6.09 1.81 7.92
C GLY A 7 -6.79 3.17 8.06
N PRO A 8 -6.04 4.28 8.10
CA PRO A 8 -4.59 4.35 8.05
C PRO A 8 -3.91 3.83 9.32
N HIS A 9 -2.84 3.07 9.15
CA HIS A 9 -1.94 2.58 10.20
C HIS A 9 -0.63 3.37 10.14
N GLN A 10 0.09 3.46 11.26
CA GLN A 10 1.39 4.10 11.28
C GLN A 10 2.38 3.32 10.41
N TYR A 11 3.14 4.01 9.57
CA TYR A 11 4.10 3.38 8.67
C TYR A 11 5.49 3.38 9.32
N ASN A 12 5.77 2.31 10.08
CA ASN A 12 7.07 2.08 10.73
C ASN A 12 7.34 0.58 10.89
N ASP A 13 8.60 0.23 11.21
CA ASP A 13 9.04 -1.17 11.36
C ASP A 13 8.23 -1.95 12.38
N LYS A 14 7.79 -1.28 13.47
CA LYS A 14 7.03 -1.95 14.52
C LYS A 14 5.64 -2.35 14.03
N THR A 15 4.88 -1.41 13.47
CA THR A 15 3.49 -1.65 13.03
C THR A 15 3.45 -2.61 11.85
N VAL A 16 4.35 -2.48 10.88
CA VAL A 16 4.43 -3.41 9.74
C VAL A 16 5.04 -4.75 10.16
N GLY A 17 6.02 -4.74 11.07
CA GLY A 17 6.67 -5.94 11.59
C GLY A 17 5.73 -6.83 12.40
N ASP A 18 4.92 -6.22 13.29
CA ASP A 18 3.91 -6.87 14.13
C ASP A 18 2.74 -7.44 13.28
N TRP A 19 2.58 -6.98 12.04
CA TRP A 19 1.59 -7.53 11.11
C TRP A 19 2.06 -8.88 10.53
N ASN A 20 1.76 -9.97 11.23
CA ASN A 20 2.12 -11.33 10.82
C ASN A 20 1.18 -11.89 9.72
N SER A 21 1.14 -11.25 8.55
CA SER A 21 0.32 -11.69 7.42
C SER A 21 1.04 -11.53 6.09
N ASN A 22 0.90 -12.54 5.22
CA ASN A 22 1.39 -12.53 3.84
C ASN A 22 0.23 -12.27 2.85
N ALA A 23 -0.77 -11.48 3.29
CA ALA A 23 -1.94 -11.20 2.47
C ALA A 23 -1.55 -10.59 1.12
N ILE A 24 -2.19 -11.10 0.06
CA ILE A 24 -2.11 -10.54 -1.27
C ILE A 24 -3.02 -9.32 -1.35
N GLY A 25 -2.58 -8.28 -2.05
CA GLY A 25 -3.44 -7.13 -2.34
C GLY A 25 -2.65 -5.87 -2.62
N ILE A 26 -3.26 -4.72 -2.34
CA ILE A 26 -2.66 -3.42 -2.58
C ILE A 26 -2.51 -2.64 -1.28
N TYR A 27 -1.52 -1.75 -1.24
CA TYR A 27 -1.26 -0.83 -0.16
C TYR A 27 -1.17 0.60 -0.68
N TYR A 28 -1.47 1.52 0.21
CA TYR A 28 -1.49 2.95 0.00
C TYR A 28 -0.55 3.56 1.02
N CYS A 29 0.47 4.30 0.60
CA CYS A 29 1.37 5.03 1.48
C CYS A 29 1.10 6.52 1.35
N GLY A 30 1.16 7.25 2.46
CA GLY A 30 0.84 8.66 2.50
C GLY A 30 0.87 9.25 3.90
N TYR A 31 0.10 10.30 4.13
CA TYR A 31 -0.04 10.93 5.45
C TYR A 31 -1.51 11.10 5.82
N PRO A 32 -1.85 11.12 7.12
CA PRO A 32 -3.22 11.24 7.57
C PRO A 32 -3.74 12.65 7.26
N SER A 33 -4.97 12.72 6.77
CA SER A 33 -5.65 13.97 6.43
C SER A 33 -7.15 13.82 6.66
N ASN A 34 -7.70 14.59 7.59
CA ASN A 34 -9.14 14.64 7.90
C ASN A 34 -9.81 13.24 7.98
N ASN A 35 -9.34 12.41 8.91
CA ASN A 35 -9.79 11.01 9.11
C ASN A 35 -9.59 10.05 7.92
N SER A 36 -8.89 10.49 6.88
CA SER A 36 -8.56 9.69 5.71
C SER A 36 -7.04 9.64 5.49
N LEU A 37 -6.60 8.90 4.48
CA LEU A 37 -5.20 8.88 4.05
C LEU A 37 -5.06 9.73 2.79
N SER A 38 -4.27 10.80 2.85
CA SER A 38 -3.78 11.48 1.65
C SER A 38 -2.73 10.61 0.99
N VAL A 39 -3.12 9.95 -0.10
CA VAL A 39 -2.30 8.94 -0.77
C VAL A 39 -1.21 9.59 -1.62
N LEU A 40 0.03 9.20 -1.37
CA LEU A 40 1.22 9.63 -2.11
C LEU A 40 1.79 8.54 -3.00
N TYR A 41 1.53 7.27 -2.65
CA TYR A 41 1.93 6.11 -3.42
C TYR A 41 0.92 4.98 -3.27
N VAL A 42 0.71 4.22 -4.34
CA VAL A 42 -0.05 2.97 -4.36
C VAL A 42 0.84 1.86 -4.90
N GLY A 43 0.86 0.72 -4.25
CA GLY A 43 1.60 -0.44 -4.71
C GLY A 43 0.89 -1.76 -4.42
N LYS A 44 1.32 -2.82 -5.09
CA LYS A 44 0.82 -4.19 -4.86
C LYS A 44 1.82 -5.09 -4.14
N GLY A 45 1.31 -5.97 -3.29
CA GLY A 45 2.04 -7.06 -2.66
C GLY A 45 1.42 -8.40 -3.05
N VAL A 46 2.05 -9.10 -4.00
CA VAL A 46 1.54 -10.38 -4.56
C VAL A 46 2.52 -11.55 -4.42
N GLY A 47 3.72 -11.32 -3.86
CA GLY A 47 4.73 -12.36 -3.64
C GLY A 47 4.61 -13.05 -2.28
N ASP A 48 5.59 -13.89 -1.92
CA ASP A 48 5.55 -14.76 -0.73
C ASP A 48 5.37 -14.01 0.60
N ALA A 49 5.90 -12.79 0.70
CA ALA A 49 5.75 -11.93 1.88
C ALA A 49 4.55 -10.96 1.79
N GLY A 50 3.77 -11.04 0.71
CA GLY A 50 2.56 -10.25 0.47
C GLY A 50 2.77 -8.73 0.55
N ILE A 51 1.74 -8.04 1.01
CA ILE A 51 1.76 -6.58 1.25
C ILE A 51 2.82 -6.21 2.29
N ARG A 52 2.91 -6.98 3.38
CA ARG A 52 3.82 -6.72 4.50
C ARG A 52 5.28 -6.67 4.06
N GLY A 53 5.72 -7.68 3.29
CA GLY A 53 7.08 -7.72 2.77
C GLY A 53 7.43 -6.49 1.95
N ARG A 54 6.51 -6.08 1.05
CA ARG A 54 6.72 -4.87 0.25
C ARG A 54 6.82 -3.61 1.09
N LEU A 55 5.96 -3.45 2.10
CA LEU A 55 6.05 -2.31 3.02
C LEU A 55 7.36 -2.29 3.81
N LEU A 56 7.85 -3.46 4.27
CA LEU A 56 9.14 -3.56 4.95
C LEU A 56 10.33 -3.25 4.03
N ASP A 57 10.28 -3.70 2.78
CA ASP A 57 11.31 -3.39 1.80
C ASP A 57 11.41 -1.87 1.57
N HIS A 58 10.27 -1.19 1.43
CA HIS A 58 10.22 0.25 1.19
C HIS A 58 10.67 1.09 2.39
N LEU A 59 10.43 0.63 3.63
CA LEU A 59 10.91 1.32 4.83
C LEU A 59 12.44 1.40 4.91
N ARG A 60 13.14 0.46 4.28
CA ARG A 60 14.62 0.41 4.30
C ARG A 60 15.27 1.34 3.29
N ASP A 61 14.55 1.69 2.24
CA ASP A 61 15.09 2.40 1.09
C ASP A 61 14.74 3.90 1.07
N ASP A 62 14.00 4.39 2.07
CA ASP A 62 13.64 5.81 2.30
C ASP A 62 13.06 6.55 1.06
N TYR A 63 12.34 5.82 0.20
CA TYR A 63 11.86 6.35 -1.08
C TYR A 63 10.84 7.50 -0.96
N TRP A 64 10.10 7.57 0.15
CA TRP A 64 8.95 8.48 0.32
C TRP A 64 8.99 9.19 1.68
N PRO A 65 9.78 10.28 1.81
CA PRO A 65 9.99 10.94 3.10
C PRO A 65 8.70 11.53 3.70
N ASP A 66 7.71 11.81 2.86
CA ASP A 66 6.42 12.37 3.28
C ASP A 66 5.41 11.29 3.74
N ALA A 67 5.69 10.00 3.52
CA ALA A 67 4.79 8.90 3.84
C ALA A 67 4.98 8.48 5.30
N THR A 68 4.03 8.85 6.16
CA THR A 68 4.04 8.52 7.60
C THR A 68 3.07 7.41 7.98
N HIS A 69 2.11 7.13 7.10
CA HIS A 69 1.02 6.18 7.32
C HIS A 69 0.78 5.34 6.08
N PHE A 70 0.19 4.17 6.28
CA PHE A 70 -0.24 3.31 5.19
C PHE A 70 -1.63 2.73 5.44
N GLY A 71 -2.31 2.33 4.37
CA GLY A 71 -3.50 1.49 4.43
C GLY A 71 -3.42 0.41 3.37
N TYR A 72 -4.38 -0.51 3.37
CA TYR A 72 -4.36 -1.62 2.42
C TYR A 72 -5.73 -2.22 2.15
N CYS A 73 -5.84 -2.88 1.01
CA CYS A 73 -6.98 -3.70 0.61
C CYS A 73 -6.47 -5.10 0.27
N VAL A 74 -7.05 -6.13 0.87
CA VAL A 74 -6.69 -7.53 0.58
C VAL A 74 -7.43 -8.00 -0.66
N CYS A 75 -6.73 -8.65 -1.57
CA CYS A 75 -7.27 -9.26 -2.79
C CYS A 75 -7.18 -10.79 -2.68
N SER A 76 -8.00 -11.50 -3.46
CA SER A 76 -7.98 -12.98 -3.47
C SER A 76 -6.95 -13.55 -4.44
N THR A 77 -6.58 -12.79 -5.48
CA THR A 77 -5.61 -13.21 -6.48
C THR A 77 -4.62 -12.10 -6.83
N ALA A 78 -3.48 -12.48 -7.40
CA ALA A 78 -2.48 -11.53 -7.89
C ALA A 78 -3.04 -10.66 -9.03
N LYS A 79 -3.85 -11.24 -9.92
CA LYS A 79 -4.47 -10.51 -11.04
C LYS A 79 -5.43 -9.43 -10.54
N GLU A 80 -6.23 -9.75 -9.53
CA GLU A 80 -7.12 -8.75 -8.90
C GLU A 80 -6.34 -7.61 -8.26
N ALA A 81 -5.23 -7.93 -7.58
CA ALA A 81 -4.36 -6.90 -6.99
C ALA A 81 -3.73 -6.00 -8.07
N GLU A 82 -3.32 -6.58 -9.20
CA GLU A 82 -2.77 -5.85 -10.34
C GLU A 82 -3.80 -4.92 -10.98
N ASP A 83 -4.99 -5.43 -11.30
CA ASP A 83 -6.05 -4.64 -11.91
C ASP A 83 -6.52 -3.51 -10.99
N PHE A 84 -6.62 -3.81 -9.69
CA PHE A 84 -7.07 -2.84 -8.71
C PHE A 84 -6.00 -1.77 -8.43
N GLU A 85 -4.72 -2.14 -8.36
CA GLU A 85 -3.61 -1.19 -8.27
C GLU A 85 -3.64 -0.20 -9.44
N ALA A 86 -3.77 -0.70 -10.67
CA ALA A 86 -3.81 0.15 -11.87
C ALA A 86 -5.02 1.11 -11.83
N SER A 87 -6.19 0.61 -11.41
CA SER A 87 -7.39 1.44 -11.25
C SER A 87 -7.19 2.55 -10.20
N GLU A 88 -6.59 2.22 -9.06
CA GLU A 88 -6.36 3.17 -7.97
C GLU A 88 -5.30 4.22 -8.31
N ILE A 89 -4.22 3.84 -9.00
CA ILE A 89 -3.21 4.79 -9.51
C ILE A 89 -3.87 5.77 -10.48
N ASN A 90 -4.69 5.27 -11.40
CA ASN A 90 -5.40 6.12 -12.36
C ASN A 90 -6.39 7.06 -11.67
N ARG A 91 -7.13 6.57 -10.66
CA ARG A 91 -8.11 7.36 -9.92
C ARG A 91 -7.47 8.43 -9.03
N LEU A 92 -6.41 8.07 -8.31
CA LEU A 92 -5.83 8.91 -7.26
C LEU A 92 -4.70 9.81 -7.77
N GLN A 93 -4.10 9.49 -8.92
CA GLN A 93 -2.96 10.22 -9.48
C GLN A 93 -1.85 10.51 -8.45
N PRO A 94 -1.39 9.50 -7.67
CA PRO A 94 -0.49 9.73 -6.54
C PRO A 94 0.90 10.20 -6.98
N LYS A 95 1.48 11.12 -6.19
CA LYS A 95 2.75 11.83 -6.45
C LYS A 95 3.91 10.91 -6.87
N TYR A 96 4.06 9.76 -6.23
CA TYR A 96 5.24 8.89 -6.39
C TYR A 96 5.03 7.72 -7.35
N ASN A 97 3.82 7.49 -7.87
CA ASN A 97 3.65 6.51 -8.95
C ASN A 97 4.01 7.13 -10.29
N LYS A 98 4.83 6.42 -11.07
CA LYS A 98 5.07 6.79 -12.47
C LYS A 98 3.76 6.64 -13.26
N GLN A 99 3.22 7.76 -13.72
CA GLN A 99 2.01 7.79 -14.55
C GLN A 99 2.33 7.27 -15.97
N GLY A 100 1.48 6.39 -16.50
CA GLY A 100 1.53 5.96 -17.92
C GLY A 100 2.63 4.98 -18.31
N LYS A 101 2.78 3.85 -17.59
CA LYS A 101 3.54 2.70 -18.13
C LYS A 101 2.74 1.93 -19.16
#